data_AF-A0A6V8LEV2-F1
#
_entry.id   AF-A0A6V8LEV2-F1
#
_cell.length_a   1.000
_cell.length_b   1.000
_cell.length_c   1.000
_cell.angle_alpha   90.00
_cell.angle_beta   90.00
_cell.angle_gamma   90.00
#
_symmetry.space_group_name_H-M   'P 1'
#
loop_
_entity.id
_entity.type
_entity.pdbx_description
1 polymer ?
#
loop_
_entity_poly.entity_id
_entity_poly.type
_entity_poly.pdbx_seq_one_letter_code
_entity_poly.pdbx_strand_id
1 'polypeptide(L)'
;MALTMGTGPFGHAPAGVFAPELPRAGSVLIDPYPRRMRGLVAGEPIVDSARGQLLHEPGRLPRCYFPPEDVRMDLLEPAGAGKPSAFLGASELWHLRLGDRFVERAALAYPAPPPEAERLRGLVALFWRAMDEWYEEELLAIAHVRDPYHRVDALQSSRHVRVSLDGVTLAESHRATVIYETGLVPRWYFPIEDVVAPLTPTEHTTRCAYKGEAVYWSVLVGDAPYVNLAWTYREPRPDAAPARDQVAFFNERVDVDVDGVRETRPGGPWANPDWWRDRSFENDL
;
A
#
# COMPACT_ATOMS: atom_id res chain seq x y z
N MET A 1 -3.09 5.11 1.40
CA MET A 1 -1.97 5.64 2.21
C MET A 1 -2.26 5.56 3.70
N ALA A 2 -1.24 5.27 4.51
CA ALA A 2 -1.27 5.02 5.95
C ALA A 2 -1.26 6.30 6.82
N LEU A 3 -1.37 6.16 8.14
CA LEU A 3 -1.19 7.21 9.16
C LEU A 3 0.05 8.08 8.89
N THR A 4 1.13 7.44 8.42
CA THR A 4 2.46 8.01 8.19
C THR A 4 2.81 8.26 6.73
N MET A 5 1.87 8.12 5.78
CA MET A 5 2.16 8.23 4.35
C MET A 5 1.37 9.36 3.67
N GLY A 6 2.05 10.09 2.79
CA GLY A 6 1.49 11.18 1.98
C GLY A 6 0.71 12.21 2.77
N THR A 7 -0.62 12.27 2.57
CA THR A 7 -1.48 13.28 3.22
C THR A 7 -2.07 12.84 4.56
N GLY A 8 -1.68 11.67 5.07
CA GLY A 8 -1.98 11.24 6.44
C GLY A 8 -1.39 12.19 7.49
N PRO A 9 -1.89 12.17 8.76
CA PRO A 9 -1.47 13.11 9.80
C PRO A 9 0.04 13.18 10.05
N PHE A 10 0.74 12.04 9.93
CA PHE A 10 2.20 11.93 10.08
C PHE A 10 2.91 11.65 8.73
N GLY A 11 2.24 11.92 7.61
CA GLY A 11 2.83 11.85 6.28
C GLY A 11 3.74 13.03 5.95
N HIS A 12 4.38 12.98 4.78
CA HIS A 12 5.30 14.04 4.33
C HIS A 12 4.58 15.33 3.88
N ALA A 13 3.27 15.27 3.57
CA ALA A 13 2.46 16.44 3.19
C ALA A 13 1.03 16.34 3.75
N PRO A 14 0.83 16.44 5.09
CA PRO A 14 -0.48 16.23 5.72
C PRO A 14 -1.56 17.20 5.22
N ALA A 15 -2.78 16.70 5.03
CA ALA A 15 -3.92 17.53 4.59
C ALA A 15 -4.45 18.48 5.68
N GLY A 16 -4.26 18.11 6.95
CA GLY A 16 -4.70 18.88 8.11
C GLY A 16 -3.56 19.57 8.86
N VAL A 17 -3.92 20.37 9.86
CA VAL A 17 -2.99 21.03 10.79
C VAL A 17 -3.22 20.53 12.21
N PHE A 18 -2.14 20.32 12.97
CA PHE A 18 -2.23 20.00 14.40
C PHE A 18 -2.40 21.29 15.20
N ALA A 19 -3.36 21.29 16.14
CA ALA A 19 -3.62 22.40 17.05
C ALA A 19 -3.86 21.86 18.49
N PRO A 20 -2.89 22.00 19.41
CA PRO A 20 -1.57 22.61 19.24
C PRO A 20 -0.67 21.79 18.31
N GLU A 21 0.39 22.42 17.79
CA GLU A 21 1.37 21.73 16.95
C GLU A 21 2.04 20.57 17.72
N LEU A 22 2.20 19.42 17.04
CA LEU A 22 2.89 18.26 17.58
C LEU A 22 4.31 18.17 17.01
N PRO A 23 5.29 17.68 17.79
CA PRO A 23 6.65 17.42 17.31
C PRO A 23 6.66 16.21 16.36
N ARG A 24 6.24 16.41 15.10
CA ARG A 24 6.14 15.36 14.08
C ARG A 24 7.50 14.80 13.67
N ALA A 25 8.49 15.69 13.56
CA ALA A 25 9.84 15.29 13.20
C ALA A 25 10.45 14.45 14.34
N GLY A 26 10.66 13.16 14.06
CA GLY A 26 11.28 12.21 14.97
C GLY A 26 10.37 11.55 16.00
N SER A 27 9.05 11.66 15.82
CA SER A 27 8.10 10.82 16.56
C SER A 27 7.84 9.53 15.80
N VAL A 28 7.92 8.40 16.51
CA VAL A 28 7.43 7.10 16.04
C VAL A 28 6.22 6.68 16.87
N LEU A 29 5.30 5.93 16.29
CA LEU A 29 4.21 5.27 17.01
C LEU A 29 4.46 3.77 17.00
N ILE A 30 4.37 3.14 18.16
CA ILE A 30 4.54 1.69 18.33
C ILE A 30 3.29 1.17 19.04
N ASP A 31 2.45 0.47 18.30
CA ASP A 31 1.18 -0.06 18.82
C ASP A 31 1.18 -1.60 18.82
N PRO A 32 0.51 -2.25 19.77
CA PRO A 32 0.25 -3.67 19.70
C PRO A 32 -0.49 -4.03 18.40
N TYR A 33 -0.04 -5.09 17.74
CA TYR A 33 -0.69 -5.67 16.57
C TYR A 33 -1.23 -7.06 16.92
N PRO A 34 -2.49 -7.14 17.39
CA PRO A 34 -3.05 -8.38 17.94
C PRO A 34 -3.42 -9.42 16.87
N ARG A 35 -3.29 -9.08 15.59
CA ARG A 35 -3.59 -10.00 14.48
C ARG A 35 -2.45 -10.98 14.32
N ARG A 36 -2.77 -12.25 14.14
CA ARG A 36 -1.78 -13.30 13.89
C ARG A 36 -1.11 -13.07 12.54
N MET A 37 0.21 -13.01 12.53
CA MET A 37 1.01 -12.87 11.32
C MET A 37 1.87 -14.12 11.13
N ARG A 38 1.88 -14.64 9.91
CA ARG A 38 2.79 -15.73 9.50
C ARG A 38 3.58 -15.31 8.28
N GLY A 39 4.90 -15.46 8.35
CA GLY A 39 5.81 -15.22 7.24
C GLY A 39 6.49 -16.54 6.87
N LEU A 40 6.36 -16.96 5.61
CA LEU A 40 6.81 -18.27 5.15
C LEU A 40 7.92 -18.13 4.10
N VAL A 41 8.86 -19.07 4.13
CA VAL A 41 9.86 -19.26 3.07
C VAL A 41 9.85 -20.73 2.66
N ALA A 42 9.70 -20.99 1.37
CA ALA A 42 9.53 -22.34 0.81
C ALA A 42 8.40 -23.15 1.49
N GLY A 43 7.32 -22.46 1.92
CA GLY A 43 6.20 -23.07 2.63
C GLY A 43 6.44 -23.34 4.12
N GLU A 44 7.65 -23.07 4.65
CA GLU A 44 7.94 -23.21 6.07
C GLU A 44 7.75 -21.89 6.82
N PRO A 45 7.06 -21.88 7.98
CA PRO A 45 6.89 -20.67 8.78
C PRO A 45 8.21 -20.25 9.44
N ILE A 46 8.68 -19.07 9.08
CA ILE A 46 9.83 -18.40 9.71
C ILE A 46 9.37 -17.56 10.91
N VAL A 47 8.15 -17.02 10.85
CA VAL A 47 7.46 -16.39 11.98
C VAL A 47 6.02 -16.85 12.03
N ASP A 48 5.49 -17.04 13.24
CA ASP A 48 4.05 -17.24 13.51
C ASP A 48 3.73 -16.59 14.87
N SER A 49 3.14 -15.39 14.84
CA SER A 49 2.94 -14.59 16.04
C SER A 49 1.62 -13.84 16.04
N ALA A 50 0.89 -13.90 17.16
CA ALA A 50 -0.22 -12.99 17.47
C ALA A 50 0.18 -11.87 18.44
N ARG A 51 1.48 -11.66 18.62
CA ARG A 51 2.06 -10.73 19.61
C ARG A 51 2.91 -9.65 18.94
N GLY A 52 2.56 -9.30 17.70
CA GLY A 52 3.27 -8.28 16.93
C GLY A 52 3.22 -6.90 17.59
N GLN A 53 4.23 -6.09 17.33
CA GLN A 53 4.22 -4.65 17.55
C GLN A 53 4.36 -3.96 16.19
N LEU A 54 3.44 -3.05 15.86
CA LEU A 54 3.47 -2.31 14.62
C LEU A 54 4.17 -0.96 14.84
N LEU A 55 5.31 -0.80 14.19
CA LEU A 55 6.05 0.46 14.15
C LEU A 55 5.55 1.31 12.98
N HIS A 56 5.16 2.55 13.28
CA HIS A 56 4.83 3.59 12.31
C HIS A 56 5.92 4.67 12.36
N GLU A 57 6.66 4.79 11.26
CA GLU A 57 7.67 5.83 11.06
C GLU A 57 7.17 6.86 10.03
N PRO A 58 7.37 8.17 10.27
CA PRO A 58 6.98 9.20 9.30
C PRO A 58 7.57 8.94 7.91
N GLY A 59 6.72 8.99 6.89
CA GLY A 59 7.10 8.77 5.49
C GLY A 59 7.43 7.32 5.13
N ARG A 60 7.18 6.35 6.01
CA ARG A 60 7.36 4.92 5.74
C ARG A 60 6.07 4.15 5.96
N LEU A 61 5.97 3.02 5.27
CA LEU A 61 4.98 2.01 5.60
C LEU A 61 5.23 1.43 7.00
N PRO A 62 4.16 0.98 7.68
CA PRO A 62 4.31 0.31 8.95
C PRO A 62 5.12 -0.99 8.82
N ARG A 63 5.81 -1.36 9.89
CA ARG A 63 6.59 -2.59 9.98
C ARG A 63 6.23 -3.35 11.23
N CYS A 64 5.99 -4.65 11.10
CA CYS A 64 5.69 -5.50 12.25
C CYS A 64 6.98 -6.09 12.85
N TYR A 65 7.09 -6.02 14.18
CA TYR A 65 8.14 -6.60 15.00
C TYR A 65 7.54 -7.69 15.89
N PHE A 66 8.28 -8.77 16.08
CA PHE A 66 7.82 -9.96 16.78
C PHE A 66 8.76 -10.33 17.92
N PRO A 67 8.24 -10.97 18.98
CA PRO A 67 9.08 -11.58 19.99
C PRO A 67 9.96 -12.68 19.35
N PRO A 68 11.24 -12.81 19.75
CA PRO A 68 12.17 -13.75 19.13
C PRO A 68 11.73 -15.20 19.32
N GLU A 69 10.94 -15.52 20.35
CA GLU A 69 10.40 -16.86 20.56
C GLU A 69 9.32 -17.27 19.54
N ASP A 70 8.71 -16.30 18.83
CA ASP A 70 7.75 -16.57 17.74
C ASP A 70 8.44 -16.61 16.36
N VAL A 71 9.75 -16.38 16.31
CA VAL A 71 10.58 -16.35 15.12
C VAL A 71 11.56 -17.52 15.16
N ARG A 72 11.81 -18.18 14.02
CA ARG A 72 12.84 -19.21 13.88
C ARG A 72 14.23 -18.61 13.87
N MET A 73 14.66 -18.10 15.04
CA MET A 73 15.95 -17.45 15.25
C MET A 73 17.13 -18.39 14.97
N ASP A 74 16.92 -19.70 15.06
CA ASP A 74 17.91 -20.74 14.70
C ASP A 74 18.26 -20.76 13.20
N LEU A 75 17.43 -20.15 12.36
CA LEU A 75 17.66 -20.01 10.92
C LEU A 75 18.27 -18.66 10.53
N LEU A 76 18.50 -17.77 11.50
CA LEU A 76 19.01 -16.41 11.26
C LEU A 76 20.51 -16.32 11.56
N GLU A 77 21.29 -15.95 10.54
CA GLU A 77 22.74 -15.76 10.60
C GLU A 77 23.07 -14.26 10.70
N PRO A 78 23.96 -13.80 11.60
CA PRO A 78 24.33 -12.38 11.69
C PRO A 78 24.86 -11.82 10.36
N ALA A 79 24.32 -10.67 9.94
CA ALA A 79 24.68 -9.96 8.70
C ALA A 79 25.39 -8.62 8.96
N GLY A 80 25.73 -8.33 10.22
CA GLY A 80 26.36 -7.09 10.64
C GLY A 80 25.37 -5.96 10.92
N ALA A 81 25.90 -4.73 11.00
CA ALA A 81 25.12 -3.55 11.33
C ALA A 81 24.29 -3.05 10.15
N GLY A 82 23.06 -2.66 10.42
CA GLY A 82 22.23 -1.93 9.47
C GLY A 82 22.53 -0.44 9.46
N LYS A 83 21.79 0.30 8.63
CA LYS A 83 21.89 1.77 8.61
C LYS A 83 21.33 2.30 9.94
N PRO A 84 22.05 3.18 10.65
CA PRO A 84 21.53 3.77 11.87
C PRO A 84 20.29 4.61 11.57
N SER A 85 19.27 4.46 12.42
CA SER A 85 18.11 5.34 12.43
C SER A 85 18.35 6.47 13.41
N ALA A 86 18.05 7.71 12.99
CA ALA A 86 18.09 8.86 13.88
C ALA A 86 17.12 8.73 15.07
N PHE A 87 16.12 7.85 14.96
CA PHE A 87 15.03 7.68 15.93
C PHE A 87 15.06 6.34 16.66
N LEU A 88 15.63 5.31 16.04
CA LEU A 88 15.64 3.94 16.59
C LEU A 88 17.04 3.46 16.97
N GLY A 89 18.08 4.25 16.68
CA GLY A 89 19.46 3.92 17.00
C GLY A 89 20.09 2.94 16.01
N ALA A 90 21.11 2.23 16.49
CA ALA A 90 21.82 1.24 15.70
C ALA A 90 20.96 -0.01 15.49
N SER A 91 20.90 -0.47 14.24
CA SER A 91 20.23 -1.71 13.87
C SER A 91 21.25 -2.83 13.68
N GLU A 92 20.82 -4.05 13.98
CA GLU A 92 21.49 -5.27 13.54
C GLU A 92 20.66 -5.90 12.42
N LEU A 93 21.34 -6.62 11.52
CA LEU A 93 20.73 -7.33 10.40
C LEU A 93 21.07 -8.81 10.49
N TRP A 94 20.18 -9.65 9.96
CA TRP A 94 20.40 -11.09 9.82
C TRP A 94 20.09 -11.55 8.40
N HIS A 95 20.85 -12.52 7.92
CA HIS A 95 20.49 -13.35 6.79
C HIS A 95 19.60 -14.50 7.25
N LEU A 96 18.78 -15.04 6.35
CA LEU A 96 18.01 -16.25 6.60
C LEU A 96 18.62 -17.41 5.79
N ARG A 97 18.82 -18.55 6.46
CA ARG A 97 19.24 -19.81 5.84
C ARG A 97 18.23 -20.91 6.14
N LEU A 98 17.61 -21.48 5.12
CA LEU A 98 16.72 -22.64 5.23
C LEU A 98 17.13 -23.70 4.21
N GLY A 99 17.84 -24.73 4.67
CA GLY A 99 18.49 -25.70 3.77
C GLY A 99 19.42 -24.98 2.78
N ASP A 100 19.22 -25.20 1.48
CA ASP A 100 19.96 -24.54 0.41
C ASP A 100 19.50 -23.10 0.12
N ARG A 101 18.37 -22.68 0.71
CA ARG A 101 17.82 -21.35 0.46
C ARG A 101 18.51 -20.31 1.34
N PHE A 102 18.96 -19.23 0.70
CA PHE A 102 19.58 -18.08 1.35
C PHE A 102 18.86 -16.80 0.99
N VAL A 103 18.52 -16.01 2.00
CA VAL A 103 17.95 -14.67 1.81
C VAL A 103 18.84 -13.66 2.51
N GLU A 104 19.47 -12.80 1.71
CA GLU A 104 20.29 -11.71 2.22
C GLU A 104 19.42 -10.70 2.98
N ARG A 105 19.95 -10.21 4.11
CA ARG A 105 19.35 -9.19 4.99
C ARG A 105 17.83 -9.39 5.20
N ALA A 106 17.46 -10.59 5.63
CA ALA A 106 16.08 -11.02 5.84
C ALA A 106 15.42 -10.46 7.11
N ALA A 107 16.20 -10.13 8.14
CA ALA A 107 15.68 -9.63 9.41
C ALA A 107 16.43 -8.38 9.92
N LEU A 108 15.79 -7.69 10.86
CA LEU A 108 16.22 -6.44 11.50
C LEU A 108 15.75 -6.42 12.96
N ALA A 109 16.55 -5.81 13.85
CA ALA A 109 16.21 -5.55 15.24
C ALA A 109 17.02 -4.35 15.73
N TYR A 110 16.51 -3.74 16.79
CA TYR A 110 17.18 -2.70 17.53
C TYR A 110 17.51 -3.26 18.92
N PRO A 111 18.76 -3.73 19.17
CA PRO A 111 19.14 -4.33 20.45
C PRO A 111 19.23 -3.29 21.57
N ALA A 112 19.55 -2.05 21.21
CA ALA A 112 19.65 -0.91 22.12
C ALA A 112 18.93 0.31 21.55
N PRO A 113 17.58 0.28 21.44
CA PRO A 113 16.82 1.43 21.02
C PRO A 113 16.91 2.54 22.10
N PRO A 114 16.70 3.81 21.73
CA PRO A 114 16.59 4.89 22.70
C PRO A 114 15.35 4.70 23.60
N PRO A 115 15.30 5.36 24.77
CA PRO A 115 14.19 5.20 25.72
C PRO A 115 12.78 5.39 25.13
N GLU A 116 12.65 6.26 24.14
CA GLU A 116 11.40 6.55 23.44
C GLU A 116 10.90 5.37 22.59
N ALA A 117 11.82 4.49 22.17
CA ALA A 117 11.54 3.30 21.37
C ALA A 117 11.82 2.00 22.14
N GLU A 118 11.87 2.06 23.47
CA GLU A 118 12.15 0.91 24.36
C GLU A 118 11.23 -0.29 24.10
N ARG A 119 10.00 -0.06 23.62
CA ARG A 119 9.05 -1.11 23.22
C ARG A 119 9.56 -2.03 22.10
N LEU A 120 10.56 -1.62 21.32
CA LEU A 120 11.17 -2.45 20.28
C LEU A 120 12.34 -3.30 20.80
N ARG A 121 12.81 -3.07 22.03
CA ARG A 121 13.99 -3.77 22.56
C ARG A 121 13.75 -5.28 22.54
N GLY A 122 14.68 -6.00 21.92
CA GLY A 122 14.64 -7.45 21.84
C GLY A 122 13.63 -8.03 20.85
N LEU A 123 12.87 -7.20 20.12
CA LEU A 123 11.97 -7.66 19.08
C LEU A 123 12.67 -7.72 17.71
N VAL A 124 12.22 -8.63 16.85
CA VAL A 124 12.77 -8.87 15.52
C VAL A 124 11.70 -8.60 14.46
N ALA A 125 12.03 -7.81 13.44
CA ALA A 125 11.23 -7.64 12.24
C ALA A 125 11.83 -8.46 11.09
N LEU A 126 10.97 -9.14 10.33
CA LEU A 126 11.34 -9.74 9.05
C LEU A 126 10.99 -8.76 7.92
N PHE A 127 11.89 -8.59 6.95
CA PHE A 127 11.59 -7.78 5.78
C PHE A 127 10.51 -8.46 4.95
N TRP A 128 9.54 -7.67 4.47
CA TRP A 128 8.39 -8.21 3.74
C TRP A 128 8.83 -9.08 2.55
N ARG A 129 9.75 -8.54 1.74
CA ARG A 129 10.34 -9.19 0.55
C ARG A 129 11.22 -10.41 0.85
N ALA A 130 11.61 -10.62 2.10
CA ALA A 130 12.42 -11.79 2.46
C ALA A 130 11.58 -13.06 2.63
N MET A 131 10.26 -12.93 2.78
CA MET A 131 9.32 -14.04 2.81
C MET A 131 8.69 -14.24 1.43
N ASP A 132 8.38 -15.48 1.08
CA ASP A 132 7.61 -15.80 -0.13
C ASP A 132 6.15 -15.42 0.04
N GLU A 133 5.62 -15.70 1.23
CA GLU A 133 4.22 -15.51 1.55
C GLU A 133 4.07 -14.92 2.95
N TRP A 134 3.07 -14.05 3.08
CA TRP A 134 2.61 -13.53 4.35
C TRP A 134 1.14 -13.85 4.51
N TYR A 135 0.75 -14.26 5.71
CA TYR A 135 -0.65 -14.43 6.10
C TYR A 135 -0.95 -13.54 7.29
N GLU A 136 -2.08 -12.85 7.22
CA GLU A 136 -2.72 -12.20 8.35
C GLU A 136 -3.94 -13.05 8.72
N GLU A 137 -3.91 -13.66 9.90
CA GLU A 137 -4.73 -14.83 10.22
C GLU A 137 -4.52 -15.93 9.15
N GLU A 138 -5.58 -16.29 8.42
CA GLU A 138 -5.56 -17.24 7.30
C GLU A 138 -5.61 -16.54 5.94
N LEU A 139 -5.67 -15.21 5.92
CA LEU A 139 -5.79 -14.44 4.69
C LEU A 139 -4.40 -14.13 4.14
N LEU A 140 -4.15 -14.50 2.88
CA LEU A 140 -2.93 -14.09 2.18
C LEU A 140 -2.82 -12.56 2.20
N ALA A 141 -1.78 -12.07 2.85
CA ALA A 141 -1.43 -10.67 2.92
C ALA A 141 -0.49 -10.33 1.75
N ILE A 142 -0.80 -9.23 1.05
CA ILE A 142 -0.10 -8.86 -0.19
C ILE A 142 0.43 -7.43 -0.09
N ALA A 143 1.44 -7.13 -0.90
CA ALA A 143 2.14 -5.85 -0.98
C ALA A 143 2.92 -5.47 0.29
N HIS A 144 2.25 -5.33 1.44
CA HIS A 144 2.86 -4.98 2.72
C HIS A 144 1.88 -5.23 3.89
N VAL A 145 2.36 -5.10 5.13
CA VAL A 145 1.51 -5.20 6.33
C VAL A 145 0.45 -4.08 6.34
N ARG A 146 -0.77 -4.41 6.74
CA ARG A 146 -1.89 -3.45 6.78
C ARG A 146 -1.78 -2.52 7.98
N ASP A 147 -1.91 -1.22 7.72
CA ASP A 147 -2.07 -0.21 8.75
C ASP A 147 -3.52 -0.25 9.31
N PRO A 148 -3.72 -0.47 10.62
CA PRO A 148 -5.04 -0.42 11.26
C PRO A 148 -5.77 0.92 11.11
N TYR A 149 -5.03 2.01 10.86
CA TYR A 149 -5.56 3.36 10.69
C TYR A 149 -5.86 3.70 9.23
N HIS A 150 -5.54 2.80 8.28
CA HIS A 150 -5.91 2.95 6.89
C HIS A 150 -7.32 2.45 6.64
N ARG A 151 -8.13 3.25 5.95
CA ARG A 151 -9.48 2.86 5.53
C ARG A 151 -9.68 3.00 4.03
N VAL A 152 -10.53 2.12 3.53
CA VAL A 152 -11.13 2.16 2.20
C VAL A 152 -12.64 2.14 2.41
N ASP A 153 -13.32 3.19 1.98
CA ASP A 153 -14.77 3.31 2.02
C ASP A 153 -15.28 3.33 0.57
N ALA A 154 -15.85 2.21 0.10
CA ALA A 154 -16.43 2.07 -1.23
C ALA A 154 -17.94 2.28 -1.18
N LEU A 155 -18.43 3.39 -1.75
CA LEU A 155 -19.83 3.81 -1.65
C LEU A 155 -20.46 3.96 -3.03
N GLN A 156 -21.65 3.40 -3.20
CA GLN A 156 -22.48 3.66 -4.39
C GLN A 156 -22.92 5.13 -4.40
N SER A 157 -22.90 5.75 -5.56
CA SER A 157 -23.29 7.15 -5.73
C SER A 157 -24.22 7.34 -6.91
N SER A 158 -25.27 8.16 -6.71
CA SER A 158 -26.17 8.60 -7.79
C SER A 158 -25.73 9.90 -8.46
N ARG A 159 -24.57 10.44 -8.07
CA ARG A 159 -24.02 11.67 -8.66
C ARG A 159 -23.71 11.42 -10.14
N HIS A 160 -23.85 12.46 -10.95
CA HIS A 160 -23.48 12.40 -12.35
C HIS A 160 -21.97 12.53 -12.48
N VAL A 161 -21.29 11.48 -12.91
CA VAL A 161 -19.83 11.49 -13.08
C VAL A 161 -19.51 11.26 -14.54
N ARG A 162 -18.68 12.12 -15.12
CA ARG A 162 -18.12 11.95 -16.47
C ARG A 162 -16.60 11.99 -16.40
N VAL A 163 -15.95 11.02 -17.04
CA VAL A 163 -14.51 11.01 -17.30
C VAL A 163 -14.29 11.27 -18.79
N SER A 164 -13.38 12.19 -19.11
CA SER A 164 -13.01 12.50 -20.49
C SER A 164 -11.50 12.69 -20.65
N LEU A 165 -11.01 12.51 -21.88
CA LEU A 165 -9.62 12.72 -22.26
C LEU A 165 -9.58 13.29 -23.68
N ASP A 166 -8.81 14.36 -23.88
CA ASP A 166 -8.70 15.07 -25.16
C ASP A 166 -10.06 15.44 -25.79
N GLY A 167 -11.03 15.81 -24.95
CA GLY A 167 -12.39 16.16 -25.37
C GLY A 167 -13.31 14.96 -25.67
N VAL A 168 -12.82 13.73 -25.54
CA VAL A 168 -13.59 12.50 -25.76
C VAL A 168 -14.03 11.91 -24.43
N THR A 169 -15.33 11.64 -24.28
CA THR A 169 -15.87 10.93 -23.11
C THR A 169 -15.38 9.48 -23.09
N LEU A 170 -14.79 9.06 -21.96
CA LEU A 170 -14.35 7.69 -21.74
C LEU A 170 -15.39 6.87 -20.97
N ALA A 171 -16.03 7.49 -19.96
CA ALA A 171 -17.07 6.89 -19.15
C ALA A 171 -18.02 7.96 -18.60
N GLU A 172 -19.29 7.61 -18.42
CA GLU A 172 -20.31 8.51 -17.87
C GLU A 172 -21.40 7.72 -17.13
N SER A 173 -21.66 8.05 -15.87
CA SER A 173 -22.55 7.26 -15.02
C SER A 173 -23.32 8.09 -13.99
N HIS A 174 -24.49 7.56 -13.59
CA HIS A 174 -25.29 7.99 -12.43
C HIS A 174 -25.35 6.89 -11.35
N ARG A 175 -24.43 5.95 -11.39
CA ARG A 175 -24.39 4.76 -10.52
C ARG A 175 -22.96 4.26 -10.35
N ALA A 176 -22.02 5.20 -10.32
CA ALA A 176 -20.63 4.93 -10.07
C ALA A 176 -20.40 4.59 -8.59
N THR A 177 -19.38 3.80 -8.31
CA THR A 177 -18.85 3.64 -6.96
C THR A 177 -17.75 4.66 -6.74
N VAL A 178 -17.86 5.47 -5.69
CA VAL A 178 -16.72 6.27 -5.21
C VAL A 178 -15.97 5.49 -4.15
N ILE A 179 -14.65 5.41 -4.30
CA ILE A 179 -13.77 4.95 -3.24
C ILE A 179 -13.11 6.17 -2.61
N TYR A 180 -13.34 6.32 -1.29
CA TYR A 180 -12.55 7.19 -0.43
C TYR A 180 -11.50 6.33 0.25
N GLU A 181 -10.23 6.63 -0.02
CA GLU A 181 -9.11 5.91 0.56
C GLU A 181 -8.25 6.86 1.37
N THR A 182 -7.81 6.43 2.56
CA THR A 182 -7.01 7.28 3.45
C THR A 182 -5.82 7.87 2.69
N GLY A 183 -5.77 9.20 2.71
CA GLY A 183 -4.72 10.01 2.15
C GLY A 183 -4.73 10.15 0.62
N LEU A 184 -5.74 9.64 -0.08
CA LEU A 184 -5.86 9.74 -1.54
C LEU A 184 -7.10 10.54 -1.95
N VAL A 185 -7.06 11.05 -3.19
CA VAL A 185 -8.22 11.70 -3.80
C VAL A 185 -9.36 10.68 -4.02
N PRO A 186 -10.63 11.12 -4.00
CA PRO A 186 -11.75 10.25 -4.36
C PRO A 186 -11.54 9.65 -5.75
N ARG A 187 -11.80 8.35 -5.87
CA ARG A 187 -11.61 7.61 -7.11
C ARG A 187 -12.93 7.01 -7.56
N TRP A 188 -13.33 7.30 -8.79
CA TRP A 188 -14.61 6.86 -9.35
C TRP A 188 -14.43 5.57 -10.15
N TYR A 189 -15.26 4.58 -9.82
CA TYR A 189 -15.35 3.29 -10.48
C TYR A 189 -16.70 3.21 -11.21
N PHE A 190 -16.64 2.90 -12.48
CA PHE A 190 -17.77 2.88 -13.39
C PHE A 190 -18.16 1.42 -13.66
N PRO A 191 -19.46 1.07 -13.61
CA PRO A 191 -19.94 -0.16 -14.25
C PRO A 191 -19.40 -0.24 -15.67
N ILE A 192 -18.97 -1.43 -16.10
CA ILE A 192 -18.32 -1.61 -17.41
C ILE A 192 -19.20 -1.14 -18.56
N GLU A 193 -20.52 -1.27 -18.41
CA GLU A 193 -21.52 -0.82 -19.38
C GLU A 193 -21.68 0.71 -19.46
N ASP A 194 -21.17 1.45 -18.47
CA ASP A 194 -21.14 2.92 -18.46
C ASP A 194 -19.78 3.44 -18.99
N VAL A 195 -18.85 2.55 -19.37
CA VAL A 195 -17.59 2.86 -20.05
C VAL A 195 -17.81 2.80 -21.56
N VAL A 196 -17.67 3.94 -22.24
CA VAL A 196 -17.93 4.07 -23.67
C VAL A 196 -16.67 3.95 -24.52
N ALA A 197 -15.49 4.21 -23.94
CA ALA A 197 -14.22 4.05 -24.65
C ALA A 197 -13.83 2.56 -24.80
N PRO A 198 -13.24 2.16 -25.94
CA PRO A 198 -12.72 0.80 -26.10
C PRO A 198 -11.60 0.51 -25.10
N LEU A 199 -11.74 -0.59 -24.37
CA LEU A 199 -10.73 -1.10 -23.44
C LEU A 199 -10.02 -2.31 -24.03
N THR A 200 -8.69 -2.29 -24.02
CA THR A 200 -7.86 -3.44 -24.39
C THR A 200 -7.12 -3.94 -23.15
N PRO A 201 -7.27 -5.23 -22.76
CA PRO A 201 -6.58 -5.76 -21.57
C PRO A 201 -5.06 -5.72 -21.76
N THR A 202 -4.33 -5.53 -20.67
CA THR A 202 -2.87 -5.65 -20.64
C THR A 202 -2.44 -6.77 -19.70
N GLU A 203 -1.19 -7.21 -19.82
CA GLU A 203 -0.57 -8.17 -18.88
C GLU A 203 -0.15 -7.50 -17.56
N HIS A 204 -0.35 -6.18 -17.42
CA HIS A 204 0.09 -5.46 -16.24
C HIS A 204 -0.89 -5.67 -15.07
N THR A 205 -0.33 -5.99 -13.90
CA THR A 205 -1.05 -6.07 -12.64
C THR A 205 -0.29 -5.36 -11.53
N THR A 206 -1.02 -4.89 -10.52
CA THR A 206 -0.44 -4.35 -9.29
C THR A 206 -1.16 -4.91 -8.07
N ARG A 207 -0.49 -4.95 -6.93
CA ARG A 207 -1.05 -5.45 -5.68
C ARG A 207 -1.20 -4.32 -4.68
N CYS A 208 -2.38 -4.21 -4.09
CA CYS A 208 -2.69 -3.30 -3.00
C CYS A 208 -3.06 -4.09 -1.75
N ALA A 209 -2.40 -3.82 -0.62
CA ALA A 209 -2.68 -4.47 0.66
C ALA A 209 -4.15 -4.33 1.11
N TYR A 210 -4.83 -3.27 0.65
CA TYR A 210 -6.18 -2.92 1.09
C TYR A 210 -7.27 -3.25 0.07
N LYS A 211 -6.98 -3.18 -1.23
CA LYS A 211 -7.99 -3.34 -2.28
C LYS A 211 -7.89 -4.68 -3.01
N GLY A 212 -6.73 -5.34 -3.02
CA GLY A 212 -6.51 -6.59 -3.75
C GLY A 212 -5.59 -6.41 -4.95
N GLU A 213 -5.70 -7.30 -5.93
CA GLU A 213 -4.94 -7.24 -7.18
C GLU A 213 -5.72 -6.49 -8.26
N ALA A 214 -5.08 -5.48 -8.85
CA ALA A 214 -5.62 -4.70 -9.95
C ALA A 214 -5.12 -5.25 -11.29
N VAL A 215 -6.02 -5.39 -12.25
CA VAL A 215 -5.70 -5.68 -13.66
C VAL A 215 -5.90 -4.42 -14.49
N TYR A 216 -5.04 -4.19 -15.48
CA TYR A 216 -5.01 -2.93 -16.21
C TYR A 216 -5.55 -3.04 -17.64
N TRP A 217 -6.00 -1.90 -18.14
CA TRP A 217 -6.54 -1.72 -19.47
C TRP A 217 -5.84 -0.53 -20.16
N SER A 218 -5.53 -0.71 -21.43
CA SER A 218 -5.24 0.40 -22.35
C SER A 218 -6.55 0.96 -22.88
N VAL A 219 -6.64 2.29 -22.96
CA VAL A 219 -7.82 2.99 -23.47
C VAL A 219 -7.49 3.59 -24.84
N LEU A 220 -8.35 3.39 -25.83
CA LEU A 220 -8.18 4.01 -27.15
C LEU A 220 -8.95 5.32 -27.23
N VAL A 221 -8.25 6.40 -27.60
CA VAL A 221 -8.86 7.70 -27.94
C VAL A 221 -8.39 8.09 -29.33
N GLY A 222 -9.31 8.05 -30.31
CA GLY A 222 -8.93 8.09 -31.73
C GLY A 222 -8.02 6.91 -32.08
N ASP A 223 -6.88 7.21 -32.73
CA ASP A 223 -5.86 6.21 -33.08
C ASP A 223 -4.76 6.04 -32.00
N ALA A 224 -4.85 6.77 -30.89
CA ALA A 224 -3.82 6.78 -29.85
C ALA A 224 -4.16 5.82 -28.69
N PRO A 225 -3.30 4.83 -28.40
CA PRO A 225 -3.44 3.99 -27.21
C PRO A 225 -2.86 4.64 -25.96
N TYR A 226 -3.71 4.83 -24.96
CA TYR A 226 -3.30 5.24 -23.61
C TYR A 226 -3.08 4.01 -22.74
N VAL A 227 -1.83 3.57 -22.68
CA VAL A 227 -1.43 2.33 -21.98
C VAL A 227 -1.63 2.45 -20.47
N ASN A 228 -2.20 1.40 -19.87
CA ASN A 228 -2.45 1.26 -18.42
C ASN A 228 -3.10 2.53 -17.83
N LEU A 229 -4.08 3.11 -18.54
CA LEU A 229 -4.81 4.30 -18.09
C LEU A 229 -5.97 3.95 -17.14
N ALA A 230 -6.51 2.74 -17.28
CA ALA A 230 -7.61 2.24 -16.48
C ALA A 230 -7.25 0.92 -15.79
N TRP A 231 -7.92 0.61 -14.68
CA TRP A 231 -7.79 -0.68 -14.00
C TRP A 231 -9.12 -1.13 -13.40
N THR A 232 -9.15 -2.41 -13.03
CA THR A 232 -10.28 -3.08 -12.40
C THR A 232 -9.78 -3.98 -11.27
N TYR A 233 -10.55 -4.08 -10.18
CA TYR A 233 -10.38 -5.13 -9.19
C TYR A 233 -11.41 -6.23 -9.45
N ARG A 234 -10.97 -7.41 -9.90
CA ARG A 234 -11.85 -8.57 -10.14
C ARG A 234 -12.22 -9.30 -8.85
N GLU A 235 -11.24 -9.40 -7.96
CA GLU A 235 -11.38 -10.02 -6.65
C GLU A 235 -10.97 -9.02 -5.57
N PRO A 236 -11.72 -7.92 -5.41
CA PRO A 236 -11.39 -6.93 -4.40
C PRO A 236 -11.52 -7.52 -3.00
N ARG A 237 -10.73 -6.97 -2.08
CA ARG A 237 -10.91 -7.20 -0.64
C ARG A 237 -12.26 -6.65 -0.17
N PRO A 238 -12.79 -7.11 0.99
CA PRO A 238 -14.15 -6.78 1.44
C PRO A 238 -14.48 -5.28 1.42
N ASP A 239 -13.56 -4.43 1.87
CA ASP A 239 -13.78 -2.98 1.96
C ASP A 239 -13.90 -2.30 0.58
N ALA A 240 -13.40 -2.94 -0.47
CA ALA A 240 -13.50 -2.49 -1.87
C ALA A 240 -14.52 -3.31 -2.68
N ALA A 241 -15.25 -4.25 -2.06
CA ALA A 241 -16.17 -5.16 -2.75
C ALA A 241 -17.22 -4.46 -3.63
N PRO A 242 -17.80 -3.29 -3.25
CA PRO A 242 -18.73 -2.57 -4.11
C PRO A 242 -18.14 -2.12 -5.46
N ALA A 243 -16.82 -2.01 -5.59
CA ALA A 243 -16.13 -1.65 -6.84
C ALA A 243 -15.69 -2.87 -7.67
N ARG A 244 -16.14 -4.08 -7.31
CA ARG A 244 -15.84 -5.32 -8.05
C ARG A 244 -16.22 -5.19 -9.52
N ASP A 245 -15.31 -5.60 -10.39
CA ASP A 245 -15.47 -5.62 -11.86
C ASP A 245 -15.78 -4.26 -12.50
N GLN A 246 -15.69 -3.16 -11.73
CA GLN A 246 -15.84 -1.81 -12.25
C GLN A 246 -14.49 -1.24 -12.72
N VAL A 247 -14.56 -0.26 -13.61
CA VAL A 247 -13.39 0.36 -14.23
C VAL A 247 -13.16 1.72 -13.61
N ALA A 248 -11.94 2.00 -13.21
CA ALA A 248 -11.52 3.34 -12.80
C ALA A 248 -10.36 3.83 -13.68
N PHE A 249 -10.24 5.15 -13.80
CA PHE A 249 -9.23 5.85 -14.59
C PHE A 249 -8.34 6.67 -13.69
N PHE A 250 -7.08 6.88 -14.08
CA PHE A 250 -6.17 7.71 -13.29
C PHE A 250 -6.61 9.18 -13.38
N ASN A 251 -7.20 9.72 -12.31
CA ASN A 251 -7.62 11.12 -12.22
C ASN A 251 -6.49 12.08 -12.63
N GLU A 252 -5.24 11.72 -12.34
CA GLU A 252 -4.03 12.48 -12.70
C GLU A 252 -3.82 12.64 -14.22
N ARG A 253 -4.53 11.83 -15.03
CA ARG A 253 -4.34 11.70 -16.48
C ARG A 253 -5.61 11.90 -17.28
N VAL A 254 -6.74 12.15 -16.64
CA VAL A 254 -8.04 12.39 -17.28
C VAL A 254 -8.69 13.65 -16.69
N ASP A 255 -9.74 14.10 -17.35
CA ASP A 255 -10.65 15.10 -16.81
C ASP A 255 -11.84 14.42 -16.14
N VAL A 256 -12.15 14.82 -14.90
CA VAL A 256 -13.28 14.30 -14.13
C VAL A 256 -14.27 15.43 -13.87
N ASP A 257 -15.50 15.27 -14.34
CA ASP A 257 -16.61 16.17 -14.06
C ASP A 257 -17.60 15.46 -13.12
N VAL A 258 -17.96 16.09 -12.02
CA VAL A 258 -18.97 15.58 -11.09
C VAL A 258 -20.09 16.60 -10.91
N ASP A 259 -21.32 16.19 -11.21
CA ASP A 259 -22.51 17.04 -11.23
C ASP A 259 -22.31 18.32 -12.07
N GLY A 260 -21.61 18.18 -13.20
CA GLY A 260 -21.28 19.28 -14.10
C GLY A 260 -20.13 20.19 -13.63
N VAL A 261 -19.47 19.87 -12.51
CA VAL A 261 -18.33 20.62 -12.00
C VAL A 261 -17.04 19.85 -12.24
N ARG A 262 -16.10 20.48 -12.95
CA ARG A 262 -14.75 19.94 -13.21
C ARG A 262 -13.95 19.86 -11.91
N GLU A 263 -13.47 18.66 -11.56
CA GLU A 263 -12.51 18.48 -10.48
C GLU A 263 -11.11 18.95 -10.89
N THR A 264 -10.33 19.43 -9.92
CA THR A 264 -8.92 19.75 -10.15
C THR A 264 -8.13 18.46 -10.37
N ARG A 265 -7.37 18.40 -11.48
CA ARG A 265 -6.49 17.27 -11.77
C ARG A 265 -5.41 17.13 -10.70
N PRO A 266 -5.32 15.99 -10.00
CA PRO A 266 -4.29 15.76 -9.00
C PRO A 266 -2.90 15.58 -9.66
N GLY A 267 -1.86 15.96 -8.92
CA GLY A 267 -0.47 15.63 -9.26
C GLY A 267 -0.02 14.29 -8.67
N GLY A 268 1.30 14.07 -8.63
CA GLY A 268 1.90 12.88 -8.01
C GLY A 268 2.43 11.87 -9.04
N PRO A 269 2.94 10.71 -8.58
CA PRO A 269 3.67 9.77 -9.43
C PRO A 269 2.81 9.18 -10.57
N TRP A 270 1.49 9.07 -10.38
CA TRP A 270 0.57 8.54 -11.39
C TRP A 270 0.28 9.51 -12.55
N ALA A 271 0.76 10.76 -12.47
CA ALA A 271 0.69 11.70 -13.60
C ALA A 271 1.64 11.32 -14.75
N ASN A 272 2.69 10.55 -14.47
CA ASN A 272 3.61 10.04 -15.49
C ASN A 272 2.93 8.92 -16.33
N PRO A 273 2.80 9.05 -17.67
CA PRO A 273 2.23 7.99 -18.51
C PRO A 273 2.99 6.65 -18.45
N ASP A 274 4.28 6.70 -18.12
CA ASP A 274 5.17 5.54 -17.97
C ASP A 274 5.37 5.15 -16.50
N TRP A 275 4.46 5.55 -15.59
CA TRP A 275 4.52 5.20 -14.16
C TRP A 275 4.73 3.71 -13.89
N TRP A 276 4.24 2.83 -14.78
CA TRP A 276 4.34 1.38 -14.64
C TRP A 276 5.69 0.80 -15.08
N ARG A 277 6.55 1.59 -15.73
CA ARG A 277 7.92 1.20 -16.13
C ARG A 277 8.95 1.52 -15.06
N ASP A 278 8.72 2.59 -14.32
CA ASP A 278 9.55 3.00 -13.20
C ASP A 278 9.07 2.25 -11.95
N ARG A 279 9.83 1.27 -11.47
CA ARG A 279 9.52 0.54 -10.22
C ARG A 279 10.15 1.18 -8.99
N SER A 280 10.73 2.38 -9.09
CA SER A 280 11.45 3.01 -7.97
C SER A 280 10.56 3.20 -6.73
N PHE A 281 9.25 3.43 -6.90
CA PHE A 281 8.28 3.53 -5.81
C PHE A 281 7.91 2.19 -5.15
N GLU A 282 8.23 1.05 -5.76
CA GLU A 282 8.06 -0.26 -5.12
C GLU A 282 9.19 -0.52 -4.11
N ASN A 283 10.35 0.13 -4.24
CA ASN A 283 11.56 -0.16 -3.45
C ASN A 283 11.53 0.37 -2.01
N ASP A 284 10.52 1.15 -1.63
CA ASP A 284 10.31 1.63 -0.25
C ASP A 284 9.25 0.81 0.52
N LEU A 285 8.80 -0.33 -0.04
CA LEU A 285 7.91 -1.31 0.59
C LEU A 285 8.69 -2.50 1.16
#